data_AF-A0A1M3CQQ5-F1
#
_entry.id   AF-A0A1M3CQQ5-F1
#
_cell.length_a   1.000
_cell.length_b   1.000
_cell.length_c   1.000
_cell.angle_alpha   90.00
_cell.angle_beta   90.00
_cell.angle_gamma   90.00
#
_symmetry.space_group_name_H-M   'P 1'
#
loop_
_entity.id
_entity.type
_entity.pdbx_description
1 polymer ?
#
loop_
_entity_poly.entity_id
_entity_poly.type
_entity_poly.pdbx_seq_one_letter_code
_entity_poly.pdbx_strand_id
1 'polypeptide(L)'
;MKKICLVYVFILVTMFQVLSAEGVVGFWKTIDENSGKARSVIGIYEYQGKYYGRIIGTFADNGVIKETMYNPKERAPGVVGNPFYSGLDIIWNLKNKGNKYVDGQILDPQKGRVYGAELWNQDGKLIVRGKIFFFGRNQTWLPFTEFDGNFKMPDLRQFVPKIPKVK
;
A
#
# COMPACT_ATOMS: atom_id res chain seq x y z
N MET A 1 -24.49 15.21 66.26
CA MET A 1 -24.19 16.31 65.31
C MET A 1 -23.52 15.72 64.08
N LYS A 2 -24.21 15.72 62.94
CA LYS A 2 -23.77 15.09 61.69
C LYS A 2 -22.69 15.97 61.04
N LYS A 3 -21.47 15.46 60.86
CA LYS A 3 -20.46 16.08 59.98
C LYS A 3 -20.38 15.24 58.71
N ILE A 4 -21.08 15.68 57.67
CA ILE A 4 -21.00 15.09 56.33
C ILE A 4 -19.76 15.69 55.67
N CYS A 5 -18.69 14.89 55.55
CA CYS A 5 -17.52 15.23 54.76
C CYS A 5 -17.85 14.94 53.30
N LEU A 6 -18.17 15.99 52.53
CA LEU A 6 -18.32 15.93 51.08
C LEU A 6 -16.93 15.77 50.46
N VAL A 7 -16.56 14.53 50.10
CA VAL A 7 -15.36 14.24 49.31
C VAL A 7 -15.73 14.41 47.83
N TYR A 8 -15.31 15.52 47.23
CA TYR A 8 -15.36 15.71 45.79
C TYR A 8 -14.30 14.81 45.14
N VAL A 9 -14.72 13.65 44.62
CA VAL A 9 -13.87 12.80 43.77
C VAL A 9 -13.82 13.44 42.39
N PHE A 10 -12.71 14.11 42.08
CA PHE A 10 -12.41 14.63 40.76
C PHE A 10 -11.88 13.46 39.90
N ILE A 11 -12.78 12.79 39.17
CA ILE A 11 -12.40 11.74 38.20
C ILE A 11 -11.75 12.45 37.00
N LEU A 12 -10.41 12.41 36.95
CA LEU A 12 -9.63 12.86 35.82
C LEU A 12 -9.76 11.81 34.70
N VAL A 13 -10.74 11.97 33.81
CA VAL A 13 -10.87 11.16 32.59
C VAL A 13 -9.75 11.61 31.65
N THR A 14 -8.63 10.89 31.65
CA THR A 14 -7.61 11.06 30.62
C THR A 14 -8.17 10.50 29.31
N MET A 15 -8.60 11.38 28.42
CA MET A 15 -8.84 11.01 27.02
C MET A 15 -7.50 10.59 26.42
N PHE A 16 -7.26 9.28 26.36
CA PHE A 16 -6.23 8.74 25.47
C PHE A 16 -6.64 9.10 24.04
N GLN A 17 -6.02 10.15 23.51
CA GLN A 17 -6.01 10.41 22.08
C GLN A 17 -5.24 9.24 21.46
N VAL A 18 -5.94 8.22 20.97
CA VAL A 18 -5.34 7.23 20.10
C VAL A 18 -4.93 8.00 18.84
N LEU A 19 -3.65 8.37 18.75
CA LEU A 19 -3.07 8.77 17.48
C LEU A 19 -3.24 7.55 16.57
N SER A 20 -4.30 7.56 15.77
CA SER A 20 -4.49 6.58 14.72
C SER A 20 -3.36 6.84 13.74
N ALA A 21 -2.26 6.10 13.86
CA ALA A 21 -1.23 6.08 12.83
C ALA A 21 -1.97 5.70 11.54
N GLU A 22 -2.03 6.64 10.59
CA GLU A 22 -2.68 6.37 9.31
C GLU A 22 -2.06 5.09 8.74
N GLY A 23 -2.90 4.05 8.59
CA GLY A 23 -2.45 2.76 8.10
C GLY A 23 -1.92 2.87 6.68
N VAL A 24 -1.31 1.79 6.19
CA VAL A 24 -0.82 1.71 4.81
C VAL A 24 -1.90 1.23 3.83
N VAL A 25 -3.03 0.72 4.35
CA VAL A 25 -4.15 0.23 3.53
C VAL A 25 -4.81 1.40 2.80
N GLY A 26 -4.95 1.27 1.49
CA GLY A 26 -5.47 2.34 0.64
C GLY A 26 -4.96 2.24 -0.80
N PHE A 27 -5.30 3.23 -1.61
CA PHE A 27 -4.84 3.34 -2.98
C PHE A 27 -3.72 4.37 -3.08
N TRP A 28 -2.65 3.99 -3.77
CA TRP A 28 -1.41 4.75 -3.81
C TRP A 28 -0.91 4.87 -5.24
N LYS A 29 -0.59 6.10 -5.63
CA LYS A 29 -0.02 6.44 -6.93
C LYS A 29 1.50 6.44 -6.84
N THR A 30 2.13 5.60 -7.66
CA THR A 30 3.59 5.51 -7.76
C THR A 30 4.13 6.63 -8.66
N ILE A 31 5.27 7.21 -8.29
CA ILE A 31 5.92 8.28 -9.03
C ILE A 31 7.29 7.79 -9.53
N ASP A 32 7.56 7.98 -10.82
CA ASP A 32 8.89 7.81 -11.39
C ASP A 32 9.80 8.95 -10.93
N GLU A 33 10.86 8.64 -10.18
CA GLU A 33 11.75 9.67 -9.60
C GLU A 33 12.52 10.46 -10.68
N ASN A 34 12.76 9.88 -11.87
CA ASN A 34 13.51 10.55 -12.91
C ASN A 34 12.64 11.51 -13.71
N SER A 35 11.42 11.08 -14.05
CA SER A 35 10.51 11.87 -14.90
C SER A 35 9.46 12.65 -14.11
N GLY A 36 9.27 12.37 -12.81
CA GLY A 36 8.20 12.93 -11.99
C GLY A 36 6.79 12.45 -12.37
N LYS A 37 6.67 11.43 -13.22
CA LYS A 37 5.39 11.01 -13.79
C LYS A 37 4.77 9.88 -12.99
N ALA A 38 3.44 9.86 -12.95
CA ALA A 38 2.70 8.73 -12.39
C ALA A 38 2.92 7.48 -13.27
N ARG A 39 3.06 6.31 -12.64
CA ARG A 39 3.26 5.03 -13.36
C ARG A 39 2.14 4.04 -13.10
N SER A 40 1.72 3.89 -11.85
CA SER A 40 0.70 2.93 -11.48
C SER A 40 -0.10 3.38 -10.27
N VAL A 41 -1.30 2.83 -10.12
CA VAL A 41 -2.08 2.86 -8.88
C VAL A 41 -1.98 1.49 -8.23
N ILE A 42 -1.54 1.44 -6.98
CA ILE A 42 -1.40 0.23 -6.18
C ILE A 42 -2.42 0.27 -5.04
N GLY A 43 -3.22 -0.78 -4.92
CA GLY A 43 -4.08 -1.00 -3.76
C GLY A 43 -3.32 -1.82 -2.73
N ILE A 44 -3.06 -1.23 -1.57
CA ILE A 44 -2.52 -1.94 -0.40
C ILE A 44 -3.69 -2.45 0.44
N TYR A 45 -3.71 -3.74 0.73
CA TYR A 45 -4.81 -4.40 1.41
C TYR A 45 -4.32 -5.41 2.43
N GLU A 46 -5.20 -5.73 3.39
CA GLU A 46 -4.97 -6.72 4.42
C GLU A 46 -5.70 -8.02 4.07
N TYR A 47 -5.05 -9.14 4.34
CA TYR A 47 -5.65 -10.47 4.24
C TYR A 47 -5.00 -11.39 5.28
N GLN A 48 -5.81 -11.90 6.21
CA GLN A 48 -5.39 -12.84 7.26
C GLN A 48 -4.17 -12.38 8.10
N GLY A 49 -4.19 -11.13 8.54
CA GLY A 49 -3.17 -10.50 9.38
C GLY A 49 -1.90 -10.07 8.64
N LYS A 50 -1.85 -10.20 7.31
CA LYS A 50 -0.73 -9.80 6.46
C LYS A 50 -1.17 -8.78 5.42
N TYR A 51 -0.21 -8.03 4.91
CA TYR A 51 -0.47 -6.94 3.97
C TYR A 51 0.16 -7.21 2.61
N TYR A 52 -0.57 -6.80 1.58
CA TYR A 52 -0.31 -7.10 0.18
C TYR A 52 -0.53 -5.84 -0.67
N GLY A 53 0.01 -5.82 -1.88
CA GLY A 53 -0.14 -4.71 -2.81
C GLY A 53 -0.40 -5.20 -4.22
N ARG A 54 -1.51 -4.74 -4.81
CA ARG A 54 -1.97 -5.09 -6.15
C ARG A 54 -1.94 -3.89 -7.08
N ILE A 55 -1.45 -4.07 -8.30
CA ILE A 55 -1.61 -3.05 -9.34
C ILE A 55 -3.09 -2.97 -9.73
N ILE A 56 -3.72 -1.82 -9.51
CA ILE A 56 -5.12 -1.56 -9.85
C ILE A 56 -5.23 -1.01 -11.28
N GLY A 57 -4.25 -0.22 -11.70
CA GLY A 57 -4.14 0.33 -13.05
C GLY A 57 -2.78 0.97 -13.31
N THR A 58 -2.53 1.31 -14.56
CA THR A 58 -1.29 1.97 -15.01
C THR A 58 -1.59 3.28 -15.74
N PHE A 59 -0.63 4.19 -15.73
CA PHE A 59 -0.71 5.49 -16.41
C PHE A 59 0.10 5.48 -17.70
N ALA A 60 -0.39 6.18 -18.71
CA ALA A 60 0.40 6.57 -19.88
C ALA A 60 1.31 7.77 -19.55
N ASP A 61 2.29 8.04 -20.42
CA ASP A 61 3.27 9.13 -20.21
C ASP A 61 2.66 10.54 -20.20
N ASN A 62 1.41 10.69 -20.66
CA ASN A 62 0.63 11.93 -20.59
C ASN A 62 -0.16 12.08 -19.27
N GLY A 63 -0.02 11.13 -18.33
CA GLY A 63 -0.68 11.17 -17.02
C GLY A 63 -2.10 10.61 -17.00
N VAL A 64 -2.62 10.13 -18.14
CA VAL A 64 -3.97 9.52 -18.21
C VAL A 64 -3.89 8.03 -17.92
N ILE A 65 -4.91 7.48 -17.28
CA ILE A 65 -5.01 6.05 -16.98
C ILE A 65 -5.15 5.27 -18.29
N LYS A 66 -4.26 4.31 -18.49
CA LYS A 66 -4.11 3.55 -19.74
C LYS A 66 -4.92 2.25 -19.74
N GLU A 67 -4.93 1.58 -18.58
CA GLU A 67 -5.57 0.31 -18.32
C GLU A 67 -5.83 0.13 -16.83
N THR A 68 -6.74 -0.78 -16.50
CA THR A 68 -7.10 -1.12 -15.12
C THR A 68 -7.31 -2.63 -14.99
N MET A 69 -7.47 -3.11 -13.76
CA MET A 69 -7.69 -4.54 -13.51
C MET A 69 -8.99 -5.10 -14.12
N TYR A 70 -9.95 -4.25 -14.50
CA TYR A 70 -11.17 -4.68 -15.19
C TYR A 70 -11.01 -4.69 -16.72
N ASN A 71 -10.02 -3.98 -17.26
CA ASN A 71 -9.70 -3.97 -18.68
C ASN A 71 -8.17 -3.95 -18.90
N PRO A 72 -7.47 -5.03 -18.53
CA PRO A 72 -6.02 -5.09 -18.63
C PRO A 72 -5.58 -5.34 -20.08
N LYS A 73 -4.45 -4.72 -20.46
CA LYS A 73 -3.89 -4.70 -21.81
C LYS A 73 -2.41 -5.12 -21.82
N GLU A 74 -1.60 -4.60 -20.90
CA GLU A 74 -0.14 -4.77 -20.92
C GLU A 74 0.32 -5.93 -20.05
N ARG A 75 1.33 -6.65 -20.54
CA ARG A 75 1.87 -7.86 -19.94
C ARG A 75 3.16 -7.54 -19.19
N ALA A 76 3.36 -8.17 -18.04
CA ALA A 76 4.58 -8.11 -17.23
C ALA A 76 5.60 -9.17 -17.71
N PRO A 77 6.61 -8.80 -18.52
CA PRO A 77 7.51 -9.78 -19.16
C PRO A 77 8.52 -10.39 -18.18
N GLY A 78 8.75 -9.75 -17.03
CA GLY A 78 9.65 -10.25 -16.00
C GLY A 78 9.05 -11.40 -15.18
N VAL A 79 7.75 -11.64 -15.29
CA VAL A 79 7.03 -12.57 -14.41
C VAL A 79 6.70 -13.86 -15.17
N VAL A 80 6.85 -15.02 -14.51
CA VAL A 80 6.57 -16.32 -15.14
C VAL A 80 5.13 -16.35 -15.64
N GLY A 81 4.95 -16.71 -16.92
CA GLY A 81 3.65 -16.77 -17.58
C GLY A 81 3.14 -15.42 -18.10
N ASN A 82 3.94 -14.36 -18.01
CA ASN A 82 3.63 -13.02 -18.52
C ASN A 82 2.20 -12.55 -18.15
N PRO A 83 1.80 -12.55 -16.87
CA PRO A 83 0.50 -12.02 -16.47
C PRO A 83 0.32 -10.56 -16.88
N PHE A 84 -0.91 -10.06 -16.87
CA PHE A 84 -1.13 -8.62 -17.02
C PHE A 84 -0.52 -7.83 -15.86
N TYR A 85 -0.08 -6.60 -16.10
CA TYR A 85 0.33 -5.68 -15.02
C TYR A 85 -0.87 -5.40 -14.11
N SER A 86 -1.96 -4.89 -14.67
CA SER A 86 -3.15 -4.58 -13.89
C SER A 86 -3.80 -5.87 -13.37
N GLY A 87 -3.98 -5.95 -12.06
CA GLY A 87 -4.45 -7.12 -11.32
C GLY A 87 -3.35 -7.98 -10.68
N LEU A 88 -2.07 -7.71 -10.97
CA LEU A 88 -0.93 -8.43 -10.40
C LEU A 88 -0.63 -7.98 -8.96
N ASP A 89 -0.49 -8.94 -8.05
CA ASP A 89 0.10 -8.66 -6.74
C ASP A 89 1.61 -8.55 -6.85
N ILE A 90 2.14 -7.40 -6.46
CA ILE A 90 3.57 -7.09 -6.49
C ILE A 90 4.17 -6.94 -5.10
N ILE A 91 3.37 -6.82 -4.05
CA ILE A 91 3.82 -6.78 -2.66
C ILE A 91 3.09 -7.88 -1.89
N TRP A 92 3.79 -8.62 -1.03
CA TRP A 92 3.17 -9.66 -0.21
C TRP A 92 3.88 -9.89 1.13
N ASN A 93 3.15 -10.53 2.05
CA ASN A 93 3.60 -11.02 3.35
C ASN A 93 4.12 -9.97 4.34
N LEU A 94 3.80 -8.69 4.13
CA LEU A 94 4.13 -7.64 5.10
C LEU A 94 3.38 -7.88 6.42
N LYS A 95 4.05 -7.60 7.55
CA LYS A 95 3.50 -7.68 8.91
C LYS A 95 3.53 -6.32 9.57
N ASN A 96 2.42 -5.93 10.18
CA ASN A 96 2.35 -4.71 10.99
C ASN A 96 3.17 -4.88 12.28
N LYS A 97 4.08 -3.93 12.55
CA LYS A 97 4.91 -3.84 13.76
C LYS A 97 4.70 -2.50 14.50
N GLY A 98 3.52 -1.90 14.36
CA GLY A 98 3.14 -0.64 14.97
C GLY A 98 3.37 0.54 14.03
N ASN A 99 4.63 0.96 13.89
CA ASN A 99 4.99 2.13 13.05
C ASN A 99 5.36 1.76 11.60
N LYS A 100 5.65 0.48 11.33
CA LYS A 100 6.06 -0.01 10.03
C LYS A 100 5.44 -1.36 9.73
N TYR A 101 5.37 -1.65 8.44
CA TYR A 101 4.98 -2.92 7.87
C TYR A 101 6.24 -3.54 7.28
N VAL A 102 6.66 -4.71 7.76
CA VAL A 102 8.00 -5.27 7.47
C VAL A 102 7.91 -6.76 7.14
N ASP A 103 9.05 -7.40 6.89
CA ASP A 103 9.19 -8.83 6.53
C ASP A 103 8.51 -9.25 5.22
N GLY A 104 8.08 -8.27 4.42
CA GLY A 104 7.44 -8.52 3.14
C GLY A 104 8.43 -8.59 1.99
N GLN A 105 7.88 -8.81 0.80
CA GLN A 105 8.62 -8.79 -0.46
C GLN A 105 7.93 -7.88 -1.46
N ILE A 106 8.72 -7.33 -2.39
CA ILE A 106 8.23 -6.53 -3.52
C ILE A 106 8.87 -7.03 -4.82
N LEU A 107 8.05 -7.18 -5.85
CA LEU A 107 8.44 -7.59 -7.20
C LEU A 107 8.60 -6.36 -8.10
N ASP A 108 9.68 -6.32 -8.85
CA ASP A 108 9.80 -5.53 -10.09
C ASP A 108 9.23 -6.38 -11.25
N PRO A 109 7.99 -6.11 -11.70
CA PRO A 109 7.34 -6.94 -12.72
C PRO A 109 7.94 -6.78 -14.13
N GLN A 110 8.72 -5.71 -14.36
CA GLN A 110 9.44 -5.51 -15.62
C GLN A 110 10.67 -6.42 -15.68
N LYS A 111 11.40 -6.56 -14.56
CA LYS A 111 12.67 -7.31 -14.50
C LYS A 111 12.55 -8.70 -13.90
N GLY A 112 11.44 -9.02 -13.24
CA GLY A 112 11.23 -10.29 -12.53
C GLY A 112 12.00 -10.41 -11.23
N ARG A 113 12.55 -9.30 -10.71
CA ARG A 113 13.40 -9.31 -9.51
C ARG A 113 12.57 -9.08 -8.26
N VAL A 114 12.84 -9.86 -7.23
CA VAL A 114 12.19 -9.74 -5.92
C VAL A 114 13.17 -9.15 -4.91
N TYR A 115 12.67 -8.19 -4.12
CA TYR A 115 13.41 -7.52 -3.06
C TYR A 115 12.66 -7.66 -1.74
N GLY A 116 13.35 -7.48 -0.62
CA GLY A 116 12.69 -7.30 0.68
C GLY A 116 11.92 -5.97 0.69
N ALA A 117 10.77 -5.93 1.36
CA ALA A 117 9.90 -4.77 1.40
C ALA A 117 9.61 -4.29 2.83
N GLU A 118 9.60 -2.96 2.99
CA GLU A 118 9.05 -2.30 4.18
C GLU A 118 8.19 -1.11 3.76
N LEU A 119 7.06 -0.90 4.45
CA LEU A 119 6.12 0.18 4.19
C LEU A 119 5.84 0.97 5.48
N TRP A 120 5.74 2.28 5.37
CA TRP A 120 5.23 3.13 6.46
C TRP A 120 4.56 4.38 5.91
N ASN A 121 3.55 4.87 6.60
CA ASN A 121 2.97 6.18 6.31
C ASN A 121 3.86 7.25 6.96
N GLN A 122 4.17 8.29 6.21
CA GLN A 122 4.86 9.48 6.68
C GLN A 122 4.12 10.70 6.11
N ASP A 123 3.42 11.42 6.99
CA ASP A 123 2.68 12.66 6.67
C ASP A 123 1.68 12.49 5.50
N GLY A 124 0.90 11.40 5.53
CA GLY A 124 -0.11 11.08 4.51
C GLY A 124 0.47 10.52 3.20
N LYS A 125 1.79 10.28 3.14
CA LYS A 125 2.47 9.65 2.00
C LYS A 125 2.95 8.26 2.39
N LEU A 126 2.85 7.31 1.47
CA LEU A 126 3.36 5.97 1.71
C LEU A 126 4.81 5.89 1.29
N ILE A 127 5.69 5.61 2.23
CA ILE A 127 7.08 5.28 1.92
C ILE A 127 7.19 3.77 1.71
N VAL A 128 7.72 3.38 0.56
CA VAL A 128 7.95 1.99 0.15
C VAL A 128 9.44 1.77 0.01
N ARG A 129 10.02 0.91 0.83
CA ARG A 129 11.45 0.57 0.77
C ARG A 129 11.64 -0.82 0.17
N GLY A 130 12.37 -0.87 -0.94
CA GLY A 130 12.92 -2.12 -1.50
C GLY A 130 14.36 -2.31 -1.04
N LYS A 131 14.74 -3.52 -0.58
CA LYS A 131 16.09 -3.80 -0.08
C LYS A 131 16.65 -5.17 -0.47
N ILE A 132 17.97 -5.25 -0.55
CA ILE A 132 18.77 -6.48 -0.59
C ILE A 132 19.71 -6.43 0.62
N PHE A 133 19.57 -7.38 1.54
CA PHE A 133 20.25 -7.35 2.84
C PHE A 133 20.02 -6.01 3.58
N PHE A 134 21.09 -5.24 3.80
CA PHE A 134 21.06 -3.96 4.50
C PHE A 134 20.93 -2.75 3.55
N PHE A 135 21.18 -2.94 2.25
CA PHE A 135 21.10 -1.87 1.25
C PHE A 135 19.70 -1.80 0.67
N GLY A 136 19.13 -0.60 0.60
CA GLY A 136 17.80 -0.40 0.02
C GLY A 136 17.55 1.02 -0.42
N ARG A 137 16.49 1.20 -1.21
CA ARG A 137 16.01 2.49 -1.67
C ARG A 137 14.57 2.68 -1.24
N ASN A 138 14.24 3.90 -0.87
CA ASN A 138 12.87 4.31 -0.59
C ASN A 138 12.28 4.92 -1.85
N GLN A 139 10.98 4.72 -2.04
CA GLN A 139 10.13 5.48 -2.96
C GLN A 139 9.01 6.10 -2.15
N THR A 140 8.58 7.30 -2.56
CA THR A 140 7.43 7.97 -1.96
C THR A 140 6.24 7.83 -2.91
N TRP A 141 5.17 7.20 -2.44
CA TRP A 141 3.91 7.08 -3.17
C TRP A 141 2.89 8.06 -2.59
N LEU A 142 2.08 8.63 -3.48
CA LEU A 142 1.08 9.63 -3.13
C LEU A 142 -0.28 8.96 -2.94
N PRO A 143 -1.15 9.47 -2.04
CA PRO A 143 -2.50 8.95 -1.92
C PRO A 143 -3.25 9.13 -3.26
N PHE A 144 -4.15 8.20 -3.55
CA PHE A 144 -4.95 8.18 -4.76
C PHE A 144 -6.42 7.93 -4.41
N THR A 145 -7.31 8.82 -4.83
CA THR A 145 -8.71 8.82 -4.36
C THR A 145 -9.73 8.56 -5.47
N GLU A 146 -9.36 8.81 -6.72
CA GLU A 146 -10.30 8.71 -7.85
C GLU A 146 -9.60 8.35 -9.15
N PHE A 147 -10.25 7.50 -9.96
CA PHE A 147 -9.90 7.29 -11.36
C PHE A 147 -10.78 8.21 -12.21
N ASP A 148 -10.25 8.75 -13.31
CA ASP A 148 -11.05 9.53 -14.24
C ASP A 148 -12.14 8.64 -14.89
N GLY A 149 -13.38 9.15 -14.98
CA GLY A 149 -14.48 8.49 -15.69
C GLY A 149 -15.20 7.37 -14.93
N ASN A 150 -15.60 6.30 -15.62
CA ASN A 150 -16.50 5.25 -15.12
C ASN A 150 -15.81 4.12 -14.33
N PHE A 151 -14.55 4.30 -13.89
CA PHE A 151 -13.87 3.25 -13.15
C PHE A 151 -14.35 3.21 -11.68
N LYS A 152 -15.00 2.11 -11.31
CA LYS A 152 -15.41 1.85 -9.93
C LYS A 152 -14.25 1.30 -9.11
N MET A 153 -13.81 2.05 -8.10
CA MET A 153 -12.80 1.56 -7.14
C MET A 153 -13.17 0.17 -6.60
N PRO A 154 -12.27 -0.83 -6.64
CA PRO A 154 -12.53 -2.13 -6.03
C PRO A 154 -12.60 -2.01 -4.50
N ASP A 155 -13.37 -2.87 -3.85
CA ASP A 155 -13.31 -3.01 -2.40
C ASP A 155 -12.06 -3.83 -2.02
N LEU A 156 -11.08 -3.16 -1.43
CA LEU A 156 -9.82 -3.78 -1.01
C LEU A 156 -10.01 -4.93 -0.01
N ARG A 157 -11.12 -4.94 0.75
CA ARG A 157 -11.43 -6.00 1.72
C ARG A 157 -11.84 -7.32 1.07
N GLN A 158 -12.22 -7.29 -0.20
CA GLN A 158 -12.61 -8.47 -0.96
C GLN A 158 -11.43 -9.15 -1.67
N PHE A 159 -10.23 -8.58 -1.56
CA PHE A 159 -9.06 -9.11 -2.24
C PHE A 159 -8.51 -10.35 -1.54
N VAL A 160 -8.33 -11.40 -2.34
CA VAL A 160 -7.54 -12.58 -1.99
C VAL A 160 -6.20 -12.50 -2.74
N PRO A 161 -5.05 -12.66 -2.06
CA PRO A 161 -3.75 -12.53 -2.69
C PRO A 161 -3.46 -13.65 -3.69
N LYS A 162 -2.83 -13.28 -4.81
CA LYS A 162 -2.37 -14.13 -5.90
C LYS A 162 -0.88 -13.87 -6.13
N ILE A 163 -0.06 -14.47 -5.27
CA ILE A 163 1.40 -14.28 -5.32
C ILE A 163 1.94 -14.87 -6.64
N PRO A 164 2.62 -14.07 -7.47
CA PRO A 164 3.13 -14.54 -8.74
C PRO A 164 4.28 -15.52 -8.56
N LYS A 165 4.41 -16.45 -9.51
CA LYS A 165 5.63 -17.24 -9.65
C LYS A 165 6.71 -16.35 -10.25
N VAL A 166 7.85 -16.29 -9.58
CA VAL A 166 9.04 -15.58 -10.05
C VAL A 166 10.07 -16.60 -10.53
N LYS A 167 10.91 -16.20 -11.49
CA LYS A 167 11.95 -17.06 -12.07
C LYS A 167 13.11 -17.27 -11.10
#